data_AF-A0A2X2WNG5-F1
#
_entry.id   AF-A0A2X2WNG5-F1
#
_cell.length_a   1.000
_cell.length_b   1.000
_cell.length_c   1.000
_cell.angle_alpha   90.00
_cell.angle_beta   90.00
_cell.angle_gamma   90.00
#
_symmetry.space_group_name_H-M   'P 1'
#
loop_
_entity.id
_entity.type
_entity.pdbx_description
1 polymer ?
#
loop_
_entity_poly.entity_id
_entity_poly.type
_entity_poly.pdbx_seq_one_letter_code
_entity_poly.pdbx_strand_id
1 'polypeptide(L)'
;MVLFDRSGHRTKFTNVGRMLLERGRVLLEAADKLTTDAEALARGWETHLTLVTEALVPTSAFFPLIDRLAAKANTQLSVITEVLAGAWERLEQGRADIVIAPDMQFPLVVRN
;
A
#
# COMPACT_ATOMS: atom_id res chain seq x y z
N MET A 1 -1.29 36.19 -4.18
CA MET A 1 -0.10 35.31 -4.06
C MET A 1 0.14 34.64 -5.40
N VAL A 2 1.35 34.71 -5.96
CA VAL A 2 1.67 34.15 -7.28
C VAL A 2 2.30 32.76 -7.10
N LEU A 3 1.62 31.72 -7.56
CA LEU A 3 2.10 30.33 -7.49
C LEU A 3 2.98 29.96 -8.68
N PHE A 4 2.80 30.67 -9.79
CA PHE A 4 3.44 30.39 -11.07
C PHE A 4 4.15 31.63 -11.60
N ASP A 5 5.42 31.49 -11.92
CA ASP A 5 6.18 32.46 -12.69
C ASP A 5 5.93 32.22 -14.18
N ARG A 6 5.41 33.25 -14.86
CA ARG A 6 5.08 33.27 -16.29
C ARG A 6 5.96 34.24 -17.10
N SER A 7 7.07 34.71 -16.53
CA SER A 7 7.95 35.70 -17.17
C SER A 7 8.75 35.17 -18.38
N GLY A 8 8.90 33.86 -18.51
CA GLY A 8 9.59 33.21 -19.64
C GLY A 8 8.66 32.34 -20.50
N HIS A 9 9.22 31.72 -21.55
CA HIS A 9 8.50 30.83 -22.48
C HIS A 9 7.88 29.57 -21.83
N ARG A 10 8.25 29.22 -20.60
CA ARG A 10 7.69 28.09 -19.85
C ARG A 10 7.28 28.56 -18.46
N THR A 11 6.06 28.20 -18.08
CA THR A 11 5.55 28.45 -16.73
C THR A 11 6.28 27.58 -15.72
N LYS A 12 6.78 28.17 -14.64
CA LYS A 12 7.45 27.45 -13.53
C LYS A 12 6.77 27.77 -12.21
N PHE A 13 6.85 26.87 -11.25
CA PHE A 13 6.43 27.20 -9.89
C PHE A 13 7.35 28.27 -9.29
N THR A 14 6.74 29.23 -8.60
CA THR A 14 7.46 30.09 -7.65
C THR A 14 7.89 29.27 -6.44
N ASN A 15 8.74 29.81 -5.57
CA ASN A 15 9.11 29.12 -4.34
C ASN A 15 7.90 28.84 -3.44
N VAL A 16 6.95 29.78 -3.39
CA VAL A 16 5.67 29.60 -2.71
C VAL A 16 4.82 28.53 -3.39
N GLY A 17 4.79 28.50 -4.72
CA GLY A 17 4.11 27.46 -5.50
C GLY A 17 4.65 26.05 -5.25
N ARG A 18 5.98 25.89 -5.20
CA ARG A 18 6.63 24.61 -4.84
C ARG A 18 6.28 24.15 -3.43
N MET A 19 6.40 25.05 -2.45
CA MET A 19 6.06 24.73 -1.07
C MET A 19 4.60 24.30 -0.93
N LEU A 20 3.68 25.00 -1.62
CA LEU A 20 2.25 24.70 -1.57
C LEU A 20 1.92 23.39 -2.29
N LEU A 21 2.60 23.07 -3.39
CA LEU A 21 2.48 21.79 -4.07
C LEU A 21 2.91 20.63 -3.16
N GLU A 22 4.08 20.73 -2.54
CA GLU A 22 4.60 19.69 -1.63
C GLU A 22 3.67 19.46 -0.44
N ARG A 23 3.31 20.54 0.27
CA ARG A 23 2.42 20.43 1.43
C ARG A 23 1.01 20.01 1.04
N GLY A 24 0.50 20.51 -0.09
CA GLY A 24 -0.82 20.16 -0.60
C GLY A 24 -0.92 18.68 -0.96
N ARG A 25 0.15 18.11 -1.52
CA ARG A 25 0.21 16.68 -1.83
C ARG A 25 0.11 15.80 -0.59
N VAL A 26 0.84 16.15 0.48
CA VAL A 26 0.76 15.44 1.77
C VAL A 26 -0.66 15.52 2.35
N LEU A 27 -1.32 16.67 2.24
CA LEU A 27 -2.71 16.84 2.72
C LEU A 27 -3.71 16.01 1.91
N LEU A 28 -3.53 15.93 0.59
CA LEU A 28 -4.37 15.08 -0.27
C LEU A 28 -4.19 13.60 0.06
N GLU A 29 -2.94 13.15 0.23
CA GLU A 29 -2.65 11.77 0.65
C GLU A 29 -3.28 11.44 2.01
N ALA A 30 -3.24 12.38 2.97
CA ALA A 30 -3.90 12.21 4.26
C ALA A 30 -5.44 12.14 4.13
N ALA A 31 -6.05 12.95 3.27
CA ALA A 31 -7.49 12.94 3.04
C ALA A 31 -7.97 11.65 2.35
N ASP A 32 -7.20 11.13 1.39
CA ASP A 32 -7.47 9.85 0.73
C ASP A 32 -7.41 8.70 1.74
N LYS A 33 -6.39 8.70 2.61
CA LYS A 33 -6.29 7.72 3.70
C LYS A 33 -7.47 7.81 4.65
N LEU A 34 -7.88 9.01 5.05
CA LEU A 34 -9.01 9.21 5.96
C LEU A 34 -10.33 8.73 5.35
N THR A 35 -10.51 8.93 4.04
CA THR A 35 -11.67 8.42 3.29
C THR A 35 -11.65 6.89 3.24
N THR A 36 -10.50 6.31 2.93
CA THR A 36 -10.25 4.86 2.90
C THR A 36 -10.56 4.22 4.26
N ASP A 37 -10.06 4.80 5.35
CA ASP A 37 -10.27 4.33 6.72
C ASP A 37 -11.75 4.45 7.13
N ALA A 38 -12.42 5.53 6.75
CA ALA A 38 -13.84 5.74 7.02
C ALA A 38 -14.73 4.75 6.24
N GLU A 39 -14.40 4.46 4.98
CA GLU A 39 -15.09 3.44 4.19
C GLU A 39 -14.88 2.03 4.75
N ALA A 40 -13.66 1.72 5.19
CA ALA A 40 -13.36 0.44 5.84
C ALA A 40 -14.14 0.29 7.14
N LEU A 41 -14.18 1.35 7.96
CA LEU A 41 -14.94 1.40 9.22
C LEU A 41 -16.46 1.27 8.99
N ALA A 42 -16.98 1.89 7.94
CA ALA A 42 -18.42 1.87 7.63
C ALA A 42 -18.89 0.54 7.02
N ARG A 43 -18.01 -0.19 6.31
CA ARG A 43 -18.37 -1.44 5.59
C ARG A 43 -17.94 -2.72 6.32
N GLY A 44 -17.09 -2.61 7.34
CA GLY A 44 -16.58 -3.75 8.11
C GLY A 44 -15.49 -4.57 7.43
N TRP A 45 -14.94 -4.08 6.30
CA TRP A 45 -13.89 -4.73 5.49
C TRP A 45 -12.92 -3.67 4.97
N GLU A 46 -11.61 -3.95 4.96
CA GLU A 46 -10.59 -3.03 4.44
C GLU A 46 -10.79 -2.77 2.93
N THR A 47 -10.55 -1.54 2.47
CA THR A 47 -10.72 -1.17 1.05
C THR A 47 -9.51 -1.54 0.19
N HIS A 48 -8.32 -1.71 0.79
CA HIS A 48 -7.11 -2.19 0.13
C HIS A 48 -6.43 -3.24 0.99
N LEU A 49 -5.91 -4.29 0.35
CA LEU A 49 -5.18 -5.35 1.04
C LEU A 49 -4.02 -5.85 0.17
N THR A 50 -2.84 -5.99 0.76
CA THR A 50 -1.65 -6.54 0.12
C THR A 50 -1.33 -7.90 0.72
N LEU A 51 -1.55 -8.95 -0.06
CA LEU A 51 -1.21 -10.33 0.26
C LEU A 51 0.14 -10.67 -0.36
N VAL A 52 1.12 -11.04 0.46
CA VAL A 52 2.41 -11.53 -0.01
C VAL A 52 2.53 -13.03 0.24
N THR A 53 2.88 -13.78 -0.79
CA THR A 53 3.06 -15.23 -0.73
C THR A 53 4.54 -15.57 -0.90
N GLU A 54 5.07 -16.49 -0.12
CA GLU A 54 6.39 -17.05 -0.47
C GLU A 54 6.29 -17.95 -1.71
N ALA A 55 7.37 -18.04 -2.49
CA ALA A 55 7.42 -18.76 -3.76
C ALA A 55 7.11 -20.27 -3.66
N LEU A 56 7.28 -20.87 -2.49
CA LEU A 56 6.88 -22.26 -2.23
C LEU A 56 5.36 -22.44 -2.14
N VAL A 57 4.61 -21.35 -1.99
CA VAL A 57 3.15 -21.35 -1.93
C VAL A 57 2.59 -20.82 -3.26
N PRO A 58 1.96 -21.67 -4.08
CA PRO A 58 1.49 -21.26 -5.39
C PRO A 58 0.35 -20.25 -5.26
N THR A 59 0.54 -19.06 -5.84
CA THR A 59 -0.45 -17.96 -5.76
C THR A 59 -1.83 -18.36 -6.30
N SER A 60 -1.89 -19.27 -7.27
CA SER A 60 -3.13 -19.79 -7.84
C SER A 60 -4.01 -20.52 -6.82
N ALA A 61 -3.44 -21.05 -5.73
CA ALA A 61 -4.21 -21.68 -4.66
C ALA A 61 -5.16 -20.70 -3.95
N PHE A 62 -4.88 -19.39 -4.03
CA PHE A 62 -5.70 -18.36 -3.40
C PHE A 62 -6.83 -17.83 -4.28
N PHE A 63 -6.82 -18.07 -5.60
CA PHE A 63 -7.85 -17.52 -6.50
C PHE A 63 -9.29 -17.85 -6.05
N PRO A 64 -9.62 -19.07 -5.61
CA PRO A 64 -10.97 -19.36 -5.11
C PRO A 64 -11.34 -18.63 -3.81
N LEU A 65 -10.35 -18.18 -3.03
CA LEU A 65 -10.58 -17.36 -1.83
C LEU A 65 -10.75 -15.88 -2.21
N ILE A 66 -9.97 -15.42 -3.20
CA ILE A 66 -10.09 -14.07 -3.78
C ILE A 66 -11.49 -13.88 -4.38
N ASP A 67 -11.99 -14.87 -5.13
CA ASP A 67 -13.34 -14.83 -5.68
C ASP A 67 -14.42 -14.72 -4.59
N ARG A 68 -14.24 -15.45 -3.48
CA ARG A 68 -15.16 -15.38 -2.33
C ARG A 68 -15.06 -14.04 -1.59
N LEU A 69 -13.88 -13.45 -1.52
CA LEU A 69 -13.67 -12.11 -0.94
C LEU A 69 -14.37 -11.06 -1.81
N ALA A 70 -14.18 -11.10 -3.12
CA ALA A 70 -14.81 -10.18 -4.06
C ALA A 70 -16.35 -10.24 -4.03
N ALA A 71 -16.93 -11.40 -3.72
CA ALA A 71 -18.37 -11.55 -3.54
C ALA A 71 -18.92 -10.91 -2.24
N LYS A 72 -18.04 -10.60 -1.26
CA LYS A 72 -18.42 -10.08 0.06
C LYS A 72 -17.99 -8.64 0.31
N ALA A 73 -16.88 -8.22 -0.30
CA ALA A 73 -16.25 -6.94 -0.06
C ALA A 73 -15.76 -6.32 -1.37
N ASN A 74 -15.84 -4.99 -1.45
CA ASN A 74 -15.25 -4.23 -2.54
C ASN A 74 -13.81 -3.82 -2.17
N THR A 75 -12.96 -4.82 -1.95
CA THR A 75 -11.56 -4.67 -1.53
C THR A 75 -10.64 -4.78 -2.74
N GLN A 76 -9.77 -3.80 -2.94
CA GLN A 76 -8.71 -3.89 -3.93
C GLN A 76 -7.55 -4.75 -3.38
N LEU A 77 -7.35 -5.92 -3.97
CA LEU A 77 -6.33 -6.87 -3.54
C LEU A 77 -5.08 -6.78 -4.44
N SER A 78 -3.92 -6.58 -3.83
CA SER A 78 -2.61 -6.77 -4.44
C SER A 78 -2.03 -8.10 -3.99
N VAL A 79 -1.62 -8.95 -4.94
CA VAL A 79 -0.99 -10.24 -4.62
C VAL A 79 0.42 -10.27 -5.18
N ILE A 80 1.40 -10.47 -4.30
CA ILE A 80 2.82 -10.40 -4.63
C ILE A 80 3.47 -11.72 -4.21
N THR A 81 4.35 -12.26 -5.03
CA THR A 81 5.17 -13.41 -4.66
C THR A 81 6.59 -12.96 -4.35
N GLU A 82 7.11 -13.38 -3.20
CA GLU A 82 8.49 -13.12 -2.78
C GLU A 82 9.26 -14.41 -2.55
N VAL A 83 10.59 -14.31 -2.57
CA VAL A 83 11.52 -15.41 -2.30
C VAL A 83 12.35 -15.10 -1.05
N LEU A 84 12.92 -16.15 -0.43
CA LEU A 84 13.75 -16.02 0.77
C LEU A 84 13.00 -15.23 1.87
N ALA A 85 13.65 -14.25 2.51
CA ALA A 85 13.07 -13.43 3.57
C ALA A 85 12.19 -12.26 3.06
N GLY A 86 12.04 -12.09 1.74
CA GLY A 86 11.41 -10.88 1.15
C GLY A 86 9.96 -10.66 1.56
N ALA A 87 9.21 -11.74 1.85
CA ALA A 87 7.84 -11.64 2.35
C ALA A 87 7.80 -11.02 3.76
N TRP A 88 8.70 -11.46 4.64
CA TRP A 88 8.82 -10.97 6.01
C TRP A 88 9.32 -9.54 6.08
N GLU A 89 10.32 -9.19 5.28
CA GLU A 89 10.82 -7.81 5.19
C GLU A 89 9.70 -6.85 4.77
N ARG A 90 8.84 -7.25 3.83
CA ARG A 90 7.68 -6.44 3.44
C ARG A 90 6.67 -6.28 4.56
N LEU A 91 6.42 -7.34 5.34
CA LEU A 91 5.53 -7.25 6.51
C LEU A 91 6.10 -6.29 7.56
N GLU A 92 7.39 -6.42 7.91
CA GLU A 92 8.05 -5.54 8.89
C GLU A 92 8.07 -4.07 8.44
N GLN A 93 8.18 -3.83 7.14
CA GLN A 93 8.15 -2.48 6.55
C GLN A 93 6.73 -1.94 6.33
N GLY A 94 5.67 -2.68 6.67
CA GLY A 94 4.28 -2.28 6.41
C GLY A 94 3.91 -2.22 4.93
N ARG A 95 4.63 -2.96 4.09
CA ARG A 95 4.40 -3.12 2.64
C ARG A 95 3.61 -4.40 2.31
N ALA A 96 3.27 -5.18 3.32
CA ALA A 96 2.35 -6.31 3.26
C ALA A 96 1.39 -6.22 4.44
N ASP A 97 0.13 -6.56 4.21
CA ASP A 97 -0.88 -6.66 5.28
C ASP A 97 -0.99 -8.11 5.77
N ILE A 98 -0.84 -9.07 4.85
CA ILE A 98 -0.87 -10.50 5.14
C ILE A 98 0.29 -11.19 4.43
N VAL A 99 0.99 -12.08 5.15
CA VAL A 99 1.98 -12.99 4.58
C VAL A 99 1.47 -14.43 4.68
N ILE A 100 1.55 -15.18 3.58
CA ILE A 100 1.37 -16.63 3.57
C ILE A 100 2.69 -17.28 3.19
N ALA A 101 3.28 -17.99 4.14
CA ALA A 101 4.52 -18.71 3.99
C ALA A 101 4.37 -20.13 4.54
N PRO A 102 5.20 -21.09 4.10
CA PRO A 102 5.32 -22.37 4.79
C PRO A 102 5.70 -22.13 6.26
N ASP A 103 5.40 -23.10 7.12
CA ASP A 103 5.93 -23.11 8.49
C ASP A 103 7.45 -23.33 8.44
N MET A 104 8.17 -22.25 8.19
CA MET A 104 9.60 -22.18 8.44
C MET A 104 9.76 -21.66 9.84
N GLN A 105 10.10 -22.58 10.74
CA GLN A 105 10.58 -22.30 12.08
C GLN A 105 11.79 -21.37 11.95
N PHE A 106 11.55 -20.06 11.97
CA PHE A 106 12.59 -19.06 11.86
C PHE A 106 13.52 -19.26 13.07
N PRO A 107 14.83 -19.50 12.90
CA PRO A 107 15.75 -19.27 13.99
C PRO A 107 15.65 -17.78 14.28
N LEU A 108 15.23 -17.43 15.50
CA LEU A 108 15.21 -16.07 16.02
C LEU A 108 16.42 -15.30 15.46
N VAL A 109 16.17 -14.34 14.58
CA VAL A 109 17.19 -13.33 14.27
C VAL A 109 17.38 -12.59 15.58
N VAL A 110 18.44 -12.98 16.28
CA VAL A 110 19.01 -12.26 17.40
C VAL A 110 19.23 -10.84 16.91
N ARG A 111 18.38 -9.93 17.37
CA ARG A 111 18.65 -8.49 17.28
C ARG A 111 19.92 -8.23 18.10
N ASN A 112 21.03 -7.95 17.41
CA ASN A 112 22.15 -7.19 17.97
C ASN A 112 21.87 -5.71 17.78
#